data_AF-A0A0B2WKA7-F1
#
_entry.id   AF-A0A0B2WKA7-F1
#
_cell.length_a   1.000
_cell.length_b   1.000
_cell.length_c   1.000
_cell.angle_alpha   90.00
_cell.angle_beta   90.00
_cell.angle_gamma   90.00
#
_symmetry.space_group_name_H-M   'P 1'
#
loop_
_entity.id
_entity.type
_entity.pdbx_description
1 polymer ?
#
loop_
_entity_poly.entity_id
_entity_poly.type
_entity_poly.pdbx_seq_one_letter_code
_entity_poly.pdbx_strand_id
1 'polypeptide(L)'
;MSDVSRGVAGLPAPHADEANAPIQADAESDEAASDSHSDYSEVASHTTSLRSSAFDYTYENGRRYHAYRAGQYLLPNDLEEQDRLDMTHHVFRLTLDGELCVTKLDHPQEILDIGTGTGMWAIEMGDLYPSADIVGTDLSPIQAEWVPPNVRFEIDDASLEWTFPLQHFDFIHARTLAGAIRDWPALLGRCFKHLKPGGKVEISEGRADFFCDDGSLAEDTATHRWLSEFRRLAAPLGFDIAPQLPDMLRDAGFADVAYAQKVVPLGTWPKNPALKEIGRWFRVQFLDMALEAYSLALFTRLGGWSNDEAQVLFAMVRNELKTSRIHLYTYTAFVTGTKHADAP
;
A
#
# COMPACT_ATOMS: atom_id res chain seq x y z
N MET A 1 29.35 -59.29 4.86
CA MET A 1 28.88 -58.69 6.13
C MET A 1 29.03 -57.19 6.01
N SER A 2 27.97 -56.43 6.32
CA SER A 2 27.91 -54.97 6.49
C SER A 2 28.68 -54.08 5.49
N ASP A 3 27.94 -53.61 4.49
CA ASP A 3 28.24 -52.43 3.68
C ASP A 3 27.96 -51.14 4.49
N VAL A 4 28.63 -50.02 4.17
CA VAL A 4 28.45 -48.71 4.86
C VAL A 4 28.34 -47.58 3.84
N SER A 5 27.13 -47.37 3.34
CA SER A 5 26.75 -46.22 2.53
C SER A 5 26.18 -45.09 3.40
N ARG A 6 26.79 -43.90 3.33
CA ARG A 6 26.26 -42.69 3.98
C ARG A 6 25.17 -42.06 3.11
N GLY A 7 23.92 -42.30 3.45
CA GLY A 7 22.77 -41.57 2.89
C GLY A 7 22.59 -40.21 3.58
N VAL A 8 22.41 -39.15 2.79
CA VAL A 8 21.99 -37.83 3.27
C VAL A 8 20.48 -37.87 3.50
N ALA A 9 20.02 -37.58 4.72
CA ALA A 9 18.60 -37.48 5.02
C ALA A 9 18.06 -36.12 4.56
N GLY A 10 17.02 -36.12 3.74
CA GLY A 10 16.36 -34.90 3.26
C GLY A 10 15.54 -34.20 4.35
N LEU A 11 15.46 -32.88 4.26
CA LEU A 11 14.53 -32.07 5.05
C LEU A 11 13.10 -32.26 4.52
N PRO A 12 12.07 -32.33 5.38
CA PRO A 12 10.68 -32.41 4.94
C PRO A 12 10.20 -31.07 4.35
N ALA A 13 9.28 -31.14 3.40
CA ALA A 13 8.62 -29.97 2.84
C ALA A 13 7.69 -29.30 3.89
N PRO A 14 7.52 -27.97 3.85
CA PRO A 14 6.59 -27.27 4.74
C PRO A 14 5.14 -27.66 4.40
N HIS A 15 4.37 -27.98 5.43
CA HIS A 15 2.94 -28.22 5.31
C HIS A 15 2.17 -26.91 5.12
N ALA A 16 1.14 -26.95 4.27
CA ALA A 16 0.05 -25.98 4.31
C ALA A 16 -0.87 -26.26 5.52
N ASP A 17 -1.79 -25.33 5.80
CA ASP A 17 -2.77 -25.31 6.90
C ASP A 17 -2.29 -24.87 8.30
N GLU A 18 -2.01 -23.57 8.45
CA GLU A 18 -2.31 -22.81 9.68
C GLU A 18 -3.01 -21.48 9.34
N ALA A 19 -4.27 -21.56 8.89
CA ALA A 19 -5.09 -20.40 8.56
C ALA A 19 -6.56 -20.57 9.00
N ASN A 20 -6.81 -20.50 10.32
CA ASN A 20 -8.03 -20.00 10.98
C ASN A 20 -8.02 -20.39 12.48
N ALA A 21 -7.59 -19.46 13.34
CA ALA A 21 -7.75 -19.58 14.79
C ALA A 21 -8.12 -18.20 15.37
N PRO A 22 -9.21 -18.07 16.16
CA PRO A 22 -9.67 -16.78 16.66
C PRO A 22 -8.72 -16.19 17.72
N ILE A 23 -8.55 -14.88 17.66
CA ILE A 23 -7.56 -14.07 18.37
C ILE A 23 -8.22 -13.37 19.60
N GLN A 24 -7.49 -13.03 20.68
CA GLN A 24 -8.08 -12.64 22.00
C GLN A 24 -7.35 -11.46 22.71
N ALA A 25 -8.04 -10.60 23.49
CA ALA A 25 -7.60 -9.22 23.83
C ALA A 25 -6.86 -8.94 25.18
N ASP A 26 -6.19 -7.77 25.29
CA ASP A 26 -5.66 -7.11 26.53
C ASP A 26 -5.23 -5.62 26.30
N ALA A 27 -5.09 -4.76 27.33
CA ALA A 27 -5.22 -3.28 27.24
C ALA A 27 -3.99 -2.33 27.51
N GLU A 28 -3.93 -1.22 26.73
CA GLU A 28 -3.46 0.23 26.91
C GLU A 28 -2.15 0.62 27.68
N SER A 29 -1.43 1.75 27.44
CA SER A 29 -1.71 3.09 26.83
C SER A 29 -0.48 3.81 26.17
N ASP A 30 -0.66 5.01 25.56
CA ASP A 30 0.24 5.71 24.58
C ASP A 30 0.76 7.14 24.96
N GLU A 31 1.65 7.77 24.14
CA GLU A 31 1.59 9.18 23.58
C GLU A 31 2.90 9.70 22.86
N ALA A 32 2.80 10.68 21.92
CA ALA A 32 3.88 11.21 21.03
C ALA A 32 3.65 12.67 20.48
N ALA A 33 4.57 13.26 19.67
CA ALA A 33 4.49 14.62 19.04
C ALA A 33 5.35 14.80 17.74
N SER A 34 5.15 15.88 16.94
CA SER A 34 5.54 16.07 15.49
C SER A 34 6.32 17.36 15.10
N ASP A 35 6.73 17.54 13.82
CA ASP A 35 7.08 18.86 13.16
C ASP A 35 7.10 18.85 11.57
N SER A 36 7.47 19.98 10.91
CA SER A 36 7.09 20.45 9.52
C SER A 36 8.13 20.36 8.34
N HIS A 37 7.77 20.78 7.09
CA HIS A 37 8.38 20.37 5.77
C HIS A 37 8.65 21.45 4.65
N SER A 38 9.48 21.12 3.63
CA SER A 38 9.85 21.94 2.42
C SER A 38 9.80 21.24 1.01
N ASP A 39 10.70 21.52 0.02
CA ASP A 39 10.38 21.72 -1.45
C ASP A 39 11.51 21.37 -2.49
N TYR A 40 11.23 21.30 -3.82
CA TYR A 40 12.03 20.52 -4.82
C TYR A 40 12.45 21.17 -6.19
N SER A 41 13.44 20.56 -6.87
CA SER A 41 14.13 21.05 -8.10
C SER A 41 13.75 20.40 -9.46
N GLU A 42 14.24 20.95 -10.59
CA GLU A 42 13.69 20.80 -11.96
C GLU A 42 14.51 19.99 -13.00
N VAL A 43 13.82 19.11 -13.75
CA VAL A 43 14.22 18.58 -15.08
C VAL A 43 12.93 18.38 -15.94
N ALA A 44 13.03 18.43 -17.28
CA ALA A 44 11.88 18.64 -18.18
C ALA A 44 11.87 17.80 -19.48
N SER A 45 10.84 16.96 -19.67
CA SER A 45 10.11 16.77 -20.96
C SER A 45 8.89 15.86 -20.74
N HIS A 46 7.69 16.27 -21.19
CA HIS A 46 6.37 15.72 -20.78
C HIS A 46 6.05 15.85 -19.28
N THR A 47 7.02 15.58 -18.40
CA THR A 47 7.06 15.99 -16.99
C THR A 47 6.62 17.44 -16.81
N THR A 48 6.98 18.34 -17.74
CA THR A 48 6.74 19.78 -17.62
C THR A 48 5.26 20.19 -17.59
N SER A 49 4.41 19.55 -18.40
CA SER A 49 2.96 19.86 -18.40
C SER A 49 2.25 19.27 -17.19
N LEU A 50 2.68 18.09 -16.73
CA LEU A 50 2.26 17.54 -15.45
C LEU A 50 2.66 18.50 -14.33
N ARG A 51 3.96 18.84 -14.25
CA ARG A 51 4.58 19.74 -13.27
C ARG A 51 3.85 21.08 -13.13
N SER A 52 3.46 21.73 -14.23
CA SER A 52 2.70 22.99 -14.14
C SER A 52 1.34 22.85 -13.44
N SER A 53 0.66 21.70 -13.60
CA SER A 53 -0.60 21.40 -12.89
C SER A 53 -0.41 20.62 -11.59
N ALA A 54 0.79 20.10 -11.31
CA ALA A 54 1.06 19.26 -10.14
C ALA A 54 1.16 20.08 -8.85
N PHE A 55 1.54 21.35 -8.98
CA PHE A 55 1.52 22.35 -7.91
C PHE A 55 0.17 23.10 -7.81
N ASP A 56 -0.78 22.84 -8.72
CA ASP A 56 -2.14 23.35 -8.58
C ASP A 56 -2.94 22.46 -7.61
N TYR A 57 -3.61 23.09 -6.66
CA TYR A 57 -4.37 22.42 -5.61
C TYR A 57 -5.83 22.83 -5.61
N THR A 58 -6.71 21.88 -5.32
CA THR A 58 -8.11 22.11 -5.01
C THR A 58 -8.35 21.83 -3.52
N TYR A 59 -9.23 22.59 -2.89
CA TYR A 59 -9.56 22.41 -1.47
C TYR A 59 -11.05 22.09 -1.34
N GLU A 60 -11.38 21.01 -0.64
CA GLU A 60 -12.75 20.58 -0.37
C GLU A 60 -12.82 20.06 1.07
N ASN A 61 -13.85 20.45 1.82
CA ASN A 61 -14.13 19.95 3.18
C ASN A 61 -12.95 20.07 4.18
N GLY A 62 -12.05 21.03 3.96
CA GLY A 62 -10.86 21.25 4.80
C GLY A 62 -9.60 20.51 4.34
N ARG A 63 -9.71 19.60 3.37
CA ARG A 63 -8.60 18.79 2.84
C ARG A 63 -8.09 19.34 1.51
N ARG A 64 -6.80 19.13 1.22
CA ARG A 64 -6.15 19.49 -0.04
C ARG A 64 -6.15 18.29 -0.99
N TYR A 65 -6.56 18.51 -2.24
CA TYR A 65 -6.54 17.53 -3.31
C TYR A 65 -5.78 18.07 -4.52
N HIS A 66 -5.19 17.16 -5.28
CA HIS A 66 -4.45 17.48 -6.50
C HIS A 66 -5.37 17.98 -7.64
N ALA A 67 -4.95 18.99 -8.42
CA ALA A 67 -5.77 19.56 -9.49
C ALA A 67 -5.63 18.84 -10.85
N TYR A 68 -4.49 18.19 -11.14
CA TYR A 68 -4.39 17.34 -12.33
C TYR A 68 -5.38 16.17 -12.22
N ARG A 69 -6.21 15.99 -13.26
CA ARG A 69 -7.36 15.07 -13.28
C ARG A 69 -8.31 15.26 -12.06
N ALA A 70 -8.53 16.51 -11.63
CA ALA A 70 -9.35 16.87 -10.47
C ALA A 70 -10.63 16.02 -10.32
N GLY A 71 -10.82 15.45 -9.13
CA GLY A 71 -11.96 14.60 -8.78
C GLY A 71 -11.86 13.13 -9.19
N GLN A 72 -10.88 12.73 -10.01
CA GLN A 72 -10.66 11.32 -10.35
C GLN A 72 -9.94 10.52 -9.26
N TYR A 73 -9.04 11.19 -8.54
CA TYR A 73 -8.41 10.66 -7.33
C TYR A 73 -9.18 11.12 -6.09
N LEU A 74 -9.41 10.19 -5.17
CA LEU A 74 -10.29 10.41 -4.01
C LEU A 74 -9.54 10.72 -2.72
N LEU A 75 -8.24 10.40 -2.64
CA LEU A 75 -7.43 10.71 -1.47
C LEU A 75 -6.88 12.14 -1.56
N PRO A 76 -6.68 12.81 -0.41
CA PRO A 76 -6.02 14.11 -0.34
C PRO A 76 -4.51 14.04 -0.69
N ASN A 77 -3.81 15.16 -0.59
CA ASN A 77 -2.35 15.25 -0.64
C ASN A 77 -1.78 16.34 0.30
N ASP A 78 -2.47 16.64 1.39
CA ASP A 78 -2.02 17.53 2.48
C ASP A 78 -0.96 16.85 3.37
N LEU A 79 -0.44 17.57 4.38
CA LEU A 79 0.55 17.04 5.33
C LEU A 79 -0.01 15.86 6.14
N GLU A 80 -1.28 15.92 6.54
CA GLU A 80 -1.95 14.83 7.26
C GLU A 80 -2.02 13.54 6.42
N GLU A 81 -2.09 13.65 5.09
CA GLU A 81 -1.98 12.50 4.19
C GLU A 81 -0.55 11.96 4.08
N GLN A 82 0.46 12.83 4.19
CA GLN A 82 1.88 12.39 4.25
C GLN A 82 2.15 11.61 5.53
N ASP A 83 1.69 12.12 6.69
CA ASP A 83 1.71 11.39 7.97
C ASP A 83 1.00 10.03 7.85
N ARG A 84 -0.14 9.98 7.13
CA ARG A 84 -0.86 8.74 6.85
C ARG A 84 -0.03 7.77 6.00
N LEU A 85 0.63 8.25 4.94
CA LEU A 85 1.47 7.42 4.07
C LEU A 85 2.67 6.84 4.82
N ASP A 86 3.32 7.63 5.68
CA ASP A 86 4.46 7.21 6.48
C ASP A 86 4.05 6.19 7.56
N MET A 87 2.92 6.43 8.24
CA MET A 87 2.36 5.45 9.17
C MET A 87 1.88 4.18 8.45
N THR A 88 1.40 4.29 7.21
CA THR A 88 1.08 3.13 6.36
C THR A 88 2.34 2.36 6.03
N HIS A 89 3.44 3.03 5.65
CA HIS A 89 4.73 2.40 5.46
C HIS A 89 5.14 1.61 6.71
N HIS A 90 5.07 2.22 7.90
CA HIS A 90 5.41 1.55 9.16
C HIS A 90 4.57 0.28 9.41
N VAL A 91 3.25 0.33 9.20
CA VAL A 91 2.37 -0.85 9.32
C VAL A 91 2.78 -1.97 8.33
N PHE A 92 3.13 -1.63 7.08
CA PHE A 92 3.65 -2.62 6.14
C PHE A 92 4.96 -3.26 6.62
N ARG A 93 5.92 -2.47 7.11
CA ARG A 93 7.21 -2.97 7.66
C ARG A 93 6.97 -3.95 8.82
N LEU A 94 6.02 -3.65 9.72
CA LEU A 94 5.65 -4.56 10.80
C LEU A 94 5.03 -5.87 10.30
N THR A 95 4.19 -5.85 9.25
CA THR A 95 3.62 -7.09 8.66
C THR A 95 4.67 -7.95 7.92
N LEU A 96 5.79 -7.34 7.55
CA LEU A 96 6.94 -7.93 6.89
C LEU A 96 8.10 -8.25 7.86
N ASP A 97 7.85 -8.26 9.17
CA ASP A 97 8.84 -8.60 10.20
C ASP A 97 10.12 -7.71 10.14
N GLY A 98 10.00 -6.49 9.61
CA GLY A 98 11.14 -5.58 9.41
C GLY A 98 11.82 -5.68 8.04
N GLU A 99 11.22 -6.34 7.04
CA GLU A 99 11.65 -6.31 5.62
C GLU A 99 10.89 -5.26 4.79
N LEU A 100 11.42 -4.89 3.63
CA LEU A 100 10.85 -3.84 2.75
C LEU A 100 9.89 -4.39 1.69
N CYS A 101 10.05 -5.65 1.29
CA CYS A 101 9.23 -6.36 0.32
C CYS A 101 9.28 -7.87 0.63
N VAL A 102 8.35 -8.68 0.09
CA VAL A 102 8.45 -10.14 0.19
C VAL A 102 9.41 -10.74 -0.86
N THR A 103 9.69 -9.98 -1.92
CA THR A 103 10.57 -10.39 -3.02
C THR A 103 12.02 -10.43 -2.59
N LYS A 104 12.62 -11.62 -2.64
CA LYS A 104 14.06 -11.77 -2.46
C LYS A 104 14.81 -11.23 -3.67
N LEU A 105 15.56 -10.15 -3.46
CA LEU A 105 16.44 -9.51 -4.44
C LEU A 105 17.88 -9.94 -4.19
N ASP A 106 18.61 -10.22 -5.27
CA ASP A 106 20.03 -10.59 -5.26
C ASP A 106 20.78 -9.56 -6.10
N HIS A 107 21.53 -8.69 -5.44
CA HIS A 107 22.29 -7.57 -6.05
C HIS A 107 21.54 -6.79 -7.17
N PRO A 108 20.31 -6.27 -6.93
CA PRO A 108 19.61 -5.46 -7.92
C PRO A 108 20.44 -4.23 -8.31
N GLN A 109 20.30 -3.76 -9.56
CA GLN A 109 21.02 -2.59 -10.07
C GLN A 109 20.06 -1.46 -10.48
N GLU A 110 18.84 -1.78 -10.92
CA GLU A 110 17.85 -0.81 -11.41
C GLU A 110 16.49 -1.12 -10.77
N ILE A 111 15.95 -0.20 -9.97
CA ILE A 111 14.68 -0.36 -9.24
C ILE A 111 13.72 0.80 -9.55
N LEU A 112 12.45 0.48 -9.81
CA LEU A 112 11.35 1.44 -9.93
C LEU A 112 10.35 1.26 -8.78
N ASP A 113 9.98 2.34 -8.11
CA ASP A 113 8.87 2.42 -7.14
C ASP A 113 7.75 3.30 -7.70
N ILE A 114 6.59 2.70 -7.99
CA ILE A 114 5.47 3.35 -8.66
C ILE A 114 4.46 3.88 -7.64
N GLY A 115 4.16 5.17 -7.71
CA GLY A 115 3.34 5.88 -6.73
C GLY A 115 4.03 5.89 -5.37
N THR A 116 5.27 6.40 -5.36
CA THR A 116 6.20 6.33 -4.22
C THR A 116 5.70 7.10 -2.98
N GLY A 117 4.68 7.96 -3.12
CA GLY A 117 4.13 8.76 -2.03
C GLY A 117 5.17 9.72 -1.48
N THR A 118 5.47 9.65 -0.19
CA THR A 118 6.54 10.41 0.47
C THR A 118 7.96 9.93 0.12
N GLY A 119 8.10 8.82 -0.62
CA GLY A 119 9.40 8.30 -1.04
C GLY A 119 10.10 7.42 0.00
N MET A 120 9.54 7.26 1.21
CA MET A 120 10.15 6.47 2.30
C MET A 120 10.62 5.08 1.86
N TRP A 121 9.85 4.37 1.03
CA TRP A 121 10.21 3.02 0.58
C TRP A 121 11.44 3.03 -0.33
N ALA A 122 11.47 3.94 -1.32
CA ALA A 122 12.62 4.11 -2.21
C ALA A 122 13.88 4.56 -1.45
N ILE A 123 13.72 5.41 -0.42
CA ILE A 123 14.81 5.87 0.45
C ILE A 123 15.41 4.70 1.24
N GLU A 124 14.59 3.94 1.99
CA GLU A 124 15.10 2.79 2.77
C GLU A 124 15.68 1.68 1.87
N MET A 125 15.15 1.49 0.65
CA MET A 125 15.74 0.61 -0.36
C MET A 125 17.09 1.13 -0.88
N GLY A 126 17.27 2.45 -0.97
CA GLY A 126 18.52 3.08 -1.39
C GLY A 126 19.64 2.86 -0.39
N ASP A 127 19.33 2.96 0.91
CA ASP A 127 20.24 2.63 2.02
C ASP A 127 20.55 1.12 2.09
N LEU A 128 19.57 0.25 1.81
CA LEU A 128 19.74 -1.20 1.81
C LEU A 128 20.57 -1.71 0.62
N TYR A 129 20.41 -1.08 -0.55
CA TYR A 129 21.09 -1.42 -1.80
C TYR A 129 21.84 -0.21 -2.38
N PRO A 130 22.95 0.26 -1.76
CA PRO A 130 23.68 1.45 -2.19
C PRO A 130 24.39 1.32 -3.55
N SER A 131 24.32 0.15 -4.19
CA SER A 131 24.78 -0.09 -5.57
C SER A 131 23.66 -0.07 -6.61
N ALA A 132 22.40 0.03 -6.21
CA ALA A 132 21.25 0.06 -7.10
C ALA A 132 20.82 1.50 -7.34
N ASP A 133 20.61 1.88 -8.61
CA ASP A 133 19.91 3.11 -8.98
C ASP A 133 18.40 2.91 -8.79
N ILE A 134 17.78 3.81 -8.03
CA ILE A 134 16.36 3.73 -7.65
C ILE A 134 15.60 4.97 -8.13
N VAL A 135 14.48 4.74 -8.81
CA VAL A 135 13.53 5.78 -9.23
C VAL A 135 12.23 5.61 -8.48
N GLY A 136 11.79 6.61 -7.74
CA GLY A 136 10.39 6.72 -7.33
C GLY A 136 9.61 7.62 -8.29
N THR A 137 8.42 7.22 -8.71
CA THR A 137 7.51 8.05 -9.52
C THR A 137 6.24 8.38 -8.74
N ASP A 138 5.74 9.60 -8.85
CA ASP A 138 4.44 9.99 -8.29
C ASP A 138 3.83 11.17 -9.08
N LEU A 139 2.52 11.38 -8.94
CA LEU A 139 1.83 12.58 -9.44
C LEU A 139 2.09 13.81 -8.56
N SER A 140 2.30 13.61 -7.25
CA SER A 140 2.48 14.68 -6.27
C SER A 140 3.96 14.84 -5.89
N PRO A 141 4.54 16.05 -5.97
CA PRO A 141 5.88 16.34 -5.47
C PRO A 141 5.86 16.54 -3.95
N ILE A 142 5.86 15.43 -3.18
CA ILE A 142 5.68 15.40 -1.72
C ILE A 142 6.75 14.57 -0.99
N GLN A 143 7.87 14.28 -1.66
CA GLN A 143 8.94 13.44 -1.14
C GLN A 143 9.94 14.22 -0.24
N ALA A 144 10.95 13.57 0.35
CA ALA A 144 11.98 14.23 1.17
C ALA A 144 13.17 14.78 0.35
N GLU A 145 13.55 16.06 0.52
CA GLU A 145 14.67 16.70 -0.23
C GLU A 145 16.00 15.93 -0.16
N TRP A 146 16.32 15.41 1.03
CA TRP A 146 17.61 14.78 1.31
C TRP A 146 17.49 13.26 1.25
N VAL A 147 17.91 12.69 0.13
CA VAL A 147 17.86 11.25 -0.17
C VAL A 147 19.24 10.64 -0.33
N PRO A 148 19.37 9.30 -0.25
CA PRO A 148 20.58 8.59 -0.66
C PRO A 148 20.98 8.96 -2.10
N PRO A 149 22.30 9.00 -2.42
CA PRO A 149 22.78 9.52 -3.71
C PRO A 149 22.40 8.67 -4.93
N ASN A 150 21.87 7.47 -4.70
CA ASN A 150 21.38 6.51 -5.67
C ASN A 150 19.83 6.51 -5.80
N VAL A 151 19.13 7.40 -5.10
CA VAL A 151 17.67 7.56 -5.16
C VAL A 151 17.32 8.87 -5.88
N ARG A 152 16.35 8.82 -6.80
CA ARG A 152 15.78 10.00 -7.46
C ARG A 152 14.26 9.91 -7.57
N PHE A 153 13.60 11.05 -7.63
CA PHE A 153 12.14 11.15 -7.80
C PHE A 153 11.77 11.88 -9.08
N GLU A 154 10.77 11.36 -9.79
CA GLU A 154 10.25 11.93 -11.04
C GLU A 154 8.73 12.13 -10.94
N ILE A 155 8.24 13.30 -11.36
CA ILE A 155 6.79 13.58 -11.39
C ILE A 155 6.21 12.94 -12.65
N ASP A 156 5.60 11.76 -12.52
CA ASP A 156 5.07 11.00 -13.66
C ASP A 156 3.74 10.30 -13.35
N ASP A 157 2.97 10.08 -14.41
CA ASP A 157 1.66 9.43 -14.37
C ASP A 157 1.79 7.99 -14.87
N ALA A 158 1.82 7.03 -13.95
CA ALA A 158 1.94 5.61 -14.25
C ALA A 158 0.87 5.04 -15.20
N SER A 159 -0.25 5.76 -15.42
CA SER A 159 -1.27 5.40 -16.41
C SER A 159 -0.92 5.74 -17.86
N LEU A 160 0.10 6.58 -18.09
CA LEU A 160 0.61 6.96 -19.41
C LEU A 160 1.67 5.97 -19.92
N GLU A 161 2.16 6.17 -21.15
CA GLU A 161 3.27 5.38 -21.68
C GLU A 161 4.59 5.87 -21.07
N TRP A 162 5.37 4.94 -20.51
CA TRP A 162 6.58 5.26 -19.77
C TRP A 162 7.74 5.66 -20.69
N THR A 163 8.56 6.58 -20.22
CA THR A 163 9.75 7.09 -20.94
C THR A 163 11.02 6.26 -20.68
N PHE A 164 10.99 5.37 -19.69
CA PHE A 164 12.09 4.46 -19.36
C PHE A 164 12.42 3.50 -20.51
N PRO A 165 13.67 3.01 -20.63
CA PRO A 165 14.01 1.99 -21.61
C PRO A 165 13.23 0.68 -21.38
N LEU A 166 13.02 -0.09 -22.45
CA LEU A 166 12.52 -1.46 -22.36
C LEU A 166 13.59 -2.36 -21.73
N GLN A 167 13.19 -3.42 -21.01
CA GLN A 167 14.11 -4.35 -20.35
C GLN A 167 15.20 -3.68 -19.49
N HIS A 168 14.82 -2.70 -18.67
CA HIS A 168 15.73 -1.88 -17.88
C HIS A 168 15.78 -2.27 -16.40
N PHE A 169 14.63 -2.46 -15.75
CA PHE A 169 14.55 -2.67 -14.31
C PHE A 169 14.81 -4.13 -13.93
N ASP A 170 15.53 -4.35 -12.82
CA ASP A 170 15.63 -5.66 -12.16
C ASP A 170 14.41 -5.91 -11.26
N PHE A 171 13.89 -4.83 -10.65
CA PHE A 171 12.73 -4.88 -9.77
C PHE A 171 11.80 -3.69 -10.01
N ILE A 172 10.49 -3.95 -10.06
CA ILE A 172 9.44 -2.93 -10.05
C ILE A 172 8.54 -3.19 -8.84
N HIS A 173 8.45 -2.21 -7.96
CA HIS A 173 7.56 -2.18 -6.81
C HIS A 173 6.42 -1.19 -7.05
N ALA A 174 5.24 -1.50 -6.52
CA ALA A 174 4.13 -0.56 -6.40
C ALA A 174 3.37 -0.88 -5.12
N ARG A 175 2.88 0.14 -4.41
CA ARG A 175 2.17 -0.07 -3.15
C ARG A 175 0.99 0.89 -2.96
N THR A 176 -0.13 0.35 -2.48
CA THR A 176 -1.34 1.12 -2.13
C THR A 176 -1.87 1.99 -3.28
N LEU A 177 -1.88 1.45 -4.50
CA LEU A 177 -2.37 2.15 -5.71
C LEU A 177 -3.83 1.81 -6.06
N ALA A 178 -4.49 0.96 -5.27
CA ALA A 178 -5.92 0.72 -5.40
C ALA A 178 -6.73 2.03 -5.34
N GLY A 179 -7.64 2.23 -6.29
CA GLY A 179 -8.37 3.50 -6.47
C GLY A 179 -7.62 4.60 -7.24
N ALA A 180 -6.27 4.59 -7.28
CA ALA A 180 -5.48 5.45 -8.15
C ALA A 180 -5.47 4.91 -9.60
N ILE A 181 -5.14 3.62 -9.75
CA ILE A 181 -4.98 2.96 -11.04
C ILE A 181 -6.34 2.42 -11.52
N ARG A 182 -6.75 2.85 -12.72
CA ARG A 182 -8.01 2.45 -13.37
C ARG A 182 -7.84 1.27 -14.33
N ASP A 183 -6.68 1.16 -14.97
CA ASP A 183 -6.35 0.10 -15.94
C ASP A 183 -5.12 -0.68 -15.45
N TRP A 184 -5.38 -1.63 -14.55
CA TRP A 184 -4.35 -2.53 -14.01
C TRP A 184 -3.71 -3.43 -15.08
N PRO A 185 -4.45 -4.03 -16.03
CA PRO A 185 -3.85 -4.77 -17.15
C PRO A 185 -2.84 -3.93 -17.96
N ALA A 186 -3.14 -2.66 -18.26
CA ALA A 186 -2.20 -1.79 -18.96
C ALA A 186 -0.95 -1.45 -18.12
N LEU A 187 -1.13 -1.21 -16.81
CA LEU A 187 -0.02 -0.98 -15.88
C LEU A 187 0.91 -2.21 -15.80
N LEU A 188 0.35 -3.40 -15.54
CA LEU A 188 1.12 -4.64 -15.41
C LEU A 188 1.79 -5.04 -16.73
N GLY A 189 1.14 -4.79 -17.87
CA GLY A 189 1.74 -4.93 -19.19
C GLY A 189 2.94 -3.99 -19.41
N ARG A 190 2.93 -2.78 -18.84
CA ARG A 190 4.12 -1.90 -18.81
C ARG A 190 5.19 -2.43 -17.86
N CYS A 191 4.86 -2.87 -16.65
CA CYS A 191 5.82 -3.52 -15.76
C CYS A 191 6.56 -4.68 -16.48
N PHE A 192 5.82 -5.52 -17.21
CA PHE A 192 6.40 -6.63 -17.98
C PHE A 192 7.34 -6.17 -19.11
N LYS A 193 6.99 -5.11 -19.86
CA LYS A 193 7.84 -4.55 -20.93
C LYS A 193 9.15 -3.96 -20.40
N HIS A 194 9.09 -3.25 -19.28
CA HIS A 194 10.23 -2.50 -18.74
C HIS A 194 11.11 -3.30 -17.78
N LEU A 195 10.66 -4.47 -17.31
CA LEU A 195 11.52 -5.44 -16.62
C LEU A 195 12.48 -6.16 -17.58
N LYS A 196 13.73 -6.33 -17.13
CA LYS A 196 14.70 -7.27 -17.69
C LYS A 196 14.16 -8.72 -17.64
N PRO A 197 14.60 -9.61 -18.54
CA PRO A 197 14.38 -11.04 -18.36
C PRO A 197 15.00 -11.52 -17.03
N GLY A 198 14.23 -12.27 -16.23
CA GLY A 198 14.58 -12.62 -14.84
C GLY A 198 14.22 -11.55 -13.79
N GLY A 199 13.84 -10.34 -14.22
CA GLY A 199 13.39 -9.27 -13.33
C GLY A 199 12.02 -9.55 -12.70
N LYS A 200 11.71 -8.88 -11.60
CA LYS A 200 10.55 -9.18 -10.74
C LYS A 200 9.63 -7.97 -10.55
N VAL A 201 8.35 -8.24 -10.36
CA VAL A 201 7.36 -7.23 -9.91
C VAL A 201 6.80 -7.63 -8.55
N GLU A 202 6.57 -6.64 -7.69
CA GLU A 202 5.80 -6.79 -6.46
C GLU A 202 4.76 -5.67 -6.35
N ILE A 203 3.50 -6.07 -6.18
CA ILE A 203 2.38 -5.16 -5.90
C ILE A 203 1.89 -5.44 -4.47
N SER A 204 1.96 -4.42 -3.62
CA SER A 204 1.62 -4.49 -2.19
C SER A 204 0.38 -3.66 -1.89
N GLU A 205 -0.71 -4.27 -1.43
CA GLU A 205 -1.99 -3.59 -1.25
C GLU A 205 -2.56 -3.81 0.16
N GLY A 206 -3.19 -2.77 0.71
CA GLY A 206 -4.08 -2.92 1.86
C GLY A 206 -5.45 -3.37 1.36
N ARG A 207 -6.03 -4.42 1.94
CA ARG A 207 -7.42 -4.81 1.61
C ARG A 207 -8.36 -3.70 2.09
N ALA A 208 -9.23 -3.24 1.20
CA ALA A 208 -10.16 -2.14 1.50
C ALA A 208 -11.32 -2.57 2.40
N ASP A 209 -11.51 -3.88 2.60
CA ASP A 209 -12.57 -4.44 3.42
C ASP A 209 -12.08 -4.85 4.82
N PHE A 210 -12.99 -4.85 5.78
CA PHE A 210 -12.77 -5.27 7.17
C PHE A 210 -13.59 -6.52 7.51
N PHE A 211 -12.94 -7.42 8.26
CA PHE A 211 -13.44 -8.73 8.64
C PHE A 211 -13.63 -8.82 10.17
N CYS A 212 -14.53 -9.69 10.61
CA CYS A 212 -14.88 -9.91 12.01
C CYS A 212 -15.44 -11.33 12.17
N ASP A 213 -14.73 -12.19 12.91
CA ASP A 213 -15.03 -13.63 12.98
C ASP A 213 -15.89 -14.04 14.20
N ASP A 214 -16.07 -13.14 15.17
CA ASP A 214 -16.72 -13.45 16.46
C ASP A 214 -18.06 -12.73 16.67
N GLY A 215 -18.53 -11.96 15.68
CA GLY A 215 -19.78 -11.21 15.74
C GLY A 215 -19.73 -9.97 16.64
N SER A 216 -18.55 -9.49 17.04
CA SER A 216 -18.39 -8.27 17.83
C SER A 216 -18.77 -6.97 17.08
N LEU A 217 -18.82 -7.00 15.75
CA LEU A 217 -19.41 -5.94 14.91
C LEU A 217 -20.94 -6.15 14.77
N ALA A 218 -21.72 -5.55 15.67
CA ALA A 218 -23.18 -5.56 15.58
C ALA A 218 -23.72 -4.59 14.51
N GLU A 219 -24.86 -4.94 13.90
CA GLU A 219 -25.43 -4.20 12.75
C GLU A 219 -25.86 -2.75 13.08
N ASP A 220 -26.15 -2.47 14.35
CA ASP A 220 -26.60 -1.17 14.87
C ASP A 220 -25.45 -0.20 15.24
N THR A 221 -24.19 -0.65 15.11
CA THR A 221 -23.00 0.17 15.35
C THR A 221 -22.77 1.21 14.24
N ALA A 222 -22.18 2.35 14.59
CA ALA A 222 -21.74 3.34 13.62
C ALA A 222 -20.66 2.78 12.68
N THR A 223 -19.80 1.92 13.20
CA THR A 223 -18.77 1.18 12.44
C THR A 223 -19.39 0.30 11.37
N HIS A 224 -20.45 -0.46 11.68
CA HIS A 224 -21.16 -1.26 10.69
C HIS A 224 -21.83 -0.39 9.61
N ARG A 225 -22.46 0.73 10.02
CA ARG A 225 -23.04 1.70 9.09
C ARG A 225 -22.00 2.32 8.15
N TRP A 226 -20.84 2.73 8.69
CA TRP A 226 -19.73 3.27 7.91
C TRP A 226 -19.19 2.23 6.92
N LEU A 227 -18.88 1.01 7.38
CA LEU A 227 -18.31 -0.03 6.53
C LEU A 227 -19.28 -0.45 5.41
N SER A 228 -20.58 -0.51 5.71
CA SER A 228 -21.62 -0.80 4.72
C SER A 228 -21.71 0.27 3.63
N GLU A 229 -21.64 1.54 4.00
CA GLU A 229 -21.67 2.67 3.06
C GLU A 229 -20.36 2.75 2.25
N PHE A 230 -19.22 2.55 2.90
CA PHE A 230 -17.92 2.48 2.23
C PHE A 230 -17.89 1.36 1.18
N ARG A 231 -18.29 0.12 1.54
CA ARG A 231 -18.43 -1.00 0.60
C ARG A 231 -19.33 -0.65 -0.59
N ARG A 232 -20.49 -0.03 -0.34
CA ARG A 232 -21.46 0.37 -1.39
C ARG A 232 -20.85 1.34 -2.40
N LEU A 233 -20.04 2.30 -1.92
CA LEU A 233 -19.46 3.36 -2.75
C LEU A 233 -18.12 2.97 -3.40
N ALA A 234 -17.31 2.16 -2.72
CA ALA A 234 -15.99 1.74 -3.18
C ALA A 234 -16.02 0.57 -4.19
N ALA A 235 -17.06 -0.28 -4.16
CA ALA A 235 -17.21 -1.43 -5.06
C ALA A 235 -17.00 -1.11 -6.56
N PRO A 236 -17.63 -0.09 -7.17
CA PRO A 236 -17.42 0.23 -8.59
C PRO A 236 -16.08 0.90 -8.89
N LEU A 237 -15.25 1.20 -7.89
CA LEU A 237 -14.01 1.97 -8.03
C LEU A 237 -12.74 1.12 -7.96
N GLY A 238 -12.85 -0.17 -7.61
CA GLY A 238 -11.71 -1.10 -7.61
C GLY A 238 -10.76 -0.95 -6.43
N PHE A 239 -11.25 -0.53 -5.26
CA PHE A 239 -10.43 -0.40 -4.04
C PHE A 239 -9.90 -1.74 -3.49
N ASP A 240 -10.54 -2.88 -3.81
CA ASP A 240 -10.11 -4.19 -3.33
C ASP A 240 -9.54 -5.07 -4.47
N ILE A 241 -8.52 -4.54 -5.15
CA ILE A 241 -7.91 -5.14 -6.34
C ILE A 241 -7.08 -6.41 -6.05
N ALA A 242 -6.51 -6.50 -4.84
CA ALA A 242 -5.47 -7.48 -4.52
C ALA A 242 -5.81 -8.94 -4.86
N PRO A 243 -7.04 -9.45 -4.61
CA PRO A 243 -7.40 -10.83 -4.97
C PRO A 243 -7.40 -11.11 -6.49
N GLN A 244 -7.46 -10.08 -7.35
CA GLN A 244 -7.50 -10.24 -8.81
C GLN A 244 -6.11 -10.07 -9.46
N LEU A 245 -5.16 -9.40 -8.79
CA LEU A 245 -3.81 -9.19 -9.30
C LEU A 245 -3.05 -10.48 -9.71
N PRO A 246 -3.19 -11.64 -9.04
CA PRO A 246 -2.47 -12.86 -9.45
C PRO A 246 -2.83 -13.33 -10.85
N ASP A 247 -4.10 -13.22 -11.24
CA ASP A 247 -4.54 -13.60 -12.58
C ASP A 247 -4.15 -12.53 -13.61
N MET A 248 -4.27 -11.25 -13.26
CA MET A 248 -3.81 -10.16 -14.12
C MET A 248 -2.29 -10.20 -14.41
N LEU A 249 -1.46 -10.65 -13.46
CA LEU A 249 -0.04 -10.89 -13.67
C LEU A 249 0.21 -12.06 -14.65
N ARG A 250 -0.54 -13.16 -14.52
CA ARG A 250 -0.44 -14.30 -15.45
C ARG A 250 -0.86 -13.89 -16.87
N ASP A 251 -1.94 -13.13 -16.99
CA ASP A 251 -2.43 -12.60 -18.27
C ASP A 251 -1.44 -11.60 -18.91
N ALA A 252 -0.71 -10.82 -18.09
CA ALA A 252 0.38 -9.96 -18.55
C ALA A 252 1.68 -10.72 -18.93
N GLY A 253 1.74 -12.04 -18.68
CA GLY A 253 2.85 -12.92 -19.08
C GLY A 253 3.85 -13.27 -17.96
N PHE A 254 3.61 -12.88 -16.71
CA PHE A 254 4.50 -13.20 -15.59
C PHE A 254 4.45 -14.69 -15.22
N ALA A 255 5.62 -15.25 -14.92
CA ALA A 255 5.82 -16.57 -14.33
C ALA A 255 5.95 -16.49 -12.80
N ASP A 256 5.94 -17.65 -12.13
CA ASP A 256 6.15 -17.80 -10.69
C ASP A 256 5.26 -16.89 -9.81
N VAL A 257 4.03 -16.63 -10.28
CA VAL A 257 3.12 -15.68 -9.65
C VAL A 257 2.62 -16.21 -8.30
N ALA A 258 2.97 -15.48 -7.23
CA ALA A 258 2.59 -15.79 -5.86
C ALA A 258 1.67 -14.71 -5.26
N TYR A 259 0.85 -15.15 -4.30
CA TYR A 259 -0.05 -14.30 -3.53
C TYR A 259 0.07 -14.67 -2.05
N ALA A 260 0.35 -13.70 -1.20
CA ALA A 260 0.41 -13.87 0.25
C ALA A 260 -0.40 -12.77 0.94
N GLN A 261 -0.95 -13.07 2.11
CA GLN A 261 -1.61 -12.07 2.96
C GLN A 261 -1.08 -12.17 4.39
N LYS A 262 -1.03 -11.02 5.06
CA LYS A 262 -0.70 -10.89 6.48
C LYS A 262 -1.85 -10.18 7.17
N VAL A 263 -2.31 -10.71 8.30
CA VAL A 263 -3.42 -10.14 9.07
C VAL A 263 -2.99 -8.81 9.69
N VAL A 264 -3.83 -7.79 9.56
CA VAL A 264 -3.67 -6.47 10.18
C VAL A 264 -4.87 -6.22 11.10
N PRO A 265 -4.76 -6.54 12.41
CA PRO A 265 -5.82 -6.26 13.36
C PRO A 265 -6.05 -4.76 13.51
N LEU A 266 -7.27 -4.33 13.80
CA LEU A 266 -7.55 -2.94 14.16
C LEU A 266 -7.66 -2.83 15.70
N GLY A 267 -6.57 -2.40 16.35
CA GLY A 267 -6.47 -2.25 17.79
C GLY A 267 -5.71 -3.37 18.51
N THR A 268 -5.60 -3.24 19.83
CA THR A 268 -4.77 -4.10 20.71
C THR A 268 -5.47 -5.37 21.19
N TRP A 269 -6.59 -5.72 20.55
CA TRP A 269 -7.34 -6.94 20.84
C TRP A 269 -6.66 -8.28 20.47
N PRO A 270 -5.46 -8.33 19.84
CA PRO A 270 -4.72 -9.59 19.72
C PRO A 270 -3.97 -10.09 20.94
N LYS A 271 -3.84 -11.42 21.05
CA LYS A 271 -3.09 -12.10 22.13
C LYS A 271 -1.64 -12.34 21.75
N ASN A 272 -1.40 -12.56 20.45
CA ASN A 272 -0.07 -12.59 19.87
C ASN A 272 0.55 -11.18 19.97
N PRO A 273 1.74 -11.00 20.59
CA PRO A 273 2.35 -9.68 20.76
C PRO A 273 2.64 -8.93 19.46
N ALA A 274 3.09 -9.61 18.40
CA ALA A 274 3.37 -8.99 17.11
C ALA A 274 2.09 -8.50 16.43
N LEU A 275 1.02 -9.29 16.45
CA LEU A 275 -0.30 -8.87 15.95
C LEU A 275 -0.88 -7.71 16.78
N LYS A 276 -0.64 -7.68 18.10
CA LYS A 276 -1.04 -6.57 18.98
C LYS A 276 -0.28 -5.29 18.64
N GLU A 277 1.01 -5.39 18.32
CA GLU A 277 1.84 -4.27 17.90
C GLU A 277 1.39 -3.71 16.54
N ILE A 278 1.23 -4.57 15.53
CA ILE A 278 0.63 -4.20 14.23
C ILE A 278 -0.69 -3.48 14.45
N GLY A 279 -1.59 -4.05 15.26
CA GLY A 279 -2.91 -3.49 15.47
C GLY A 279 -2.97 -2.21 16.31
N ARG A 280 -1.99 -1.99 17.20
CA ARG A 280 -1.81 -0.69 17.89
C ARG A 280 -1.52 0.41 16.87
N TRP A 281 -0.50 0.22 16.04
CA TRP A 281 -0.08 1.20 15.04
C TRP A 281 -1.14 1.42 13.95
N PHE A 282 -1.75 0.33 13.46
CA PHE A 282 -2.85 0.44 12.49
C PHE A 282 -4.09 1.13 13.07
N ARG A 283 -4.40 1.00 14.37
CA ARG A 283 -5.50 1.77 14.99
C ARG A 283 -5.23 3.27 14.97
N VAL A 284 -4.01 3.70 15.27
CA VAL A 284 -3.63 5.13 15.19
C VAL A 284 -3.71 5.61 13.75
N GLN A 285 -3.05 4.90 12.81
CA GLN A 285 -3.11 5.17 11.38
C GLN A 285 -4.55 5.32 10.86
N PHE A 286 -5.43 4.42 11.28
CA PHE A 286 -6.78 4.35 10.74
C PHE A 286 -7.71 5.39 11.36
N LEU A 287 -7.74 5.53 12.69
CA LEU A 287 -8.73 6.39 13.35
C LEU A 287 -8.40 7.89 13.24
N ASP A 288 -7.11 8.23 13.28
CA ASP A 288 -6.69 9.63 13.30
C ASP A 288 -6.52 10.19 11.89
N MET A 289 -6.23 9.35 10.88
CA MET A 289 -5.99 9.78 9.49
C MET A 289 -6.86 9.02 8.46
N ALA A 290 -6.69 7.70 8.32
CA ALA A 290 -7.15 6.98 7.13
C ALA A 290 -8.68 6.88 6.99
N LEU A 291 -9.41 6.77 8.10
CA LEU A 291 -10.88 6.74 8.12
C LEU A 291 -11.45 7.92 7.33
N GLU A 292 -10.90 9.11 7.52
CA GLU A 292 -11.36 10.32 6.84
C GLU A 292 -10.80 10.43 5.43
N ALA A 293 -9.48 10.20 5.26
CA ALA A 293 -8.81 10.29 3.95
C ALA A 293 -9.45 9.39 2.88
N TYR A 294 -9.85 8.17 3.24
CA TYR A 294 -10.54 7.25 2.33
C TYR A 294 -12.05 7.51 2.19
N SER A 295 -12.71 8.04 3.22
CA SER A 295 -14.18 8.11 3.26
C SER A 295 -14.76 9.47 2.91
N LEU A 296 -14.10 10.58 3.22
CA LEU A 296 -14.72 11.92 3.14
C LEU A 296 -15.14 12.27 1.72
N ALA A 297 -14.20 12.30 0.77
CA ALA A 297 -14.49 12.56 -0.64
C ALA A 297 -15.40 11.49 -1.26
N LEU A 298 -15.31 10.24 -0.82
CA LEU A 298 -16.17 9.15 -1.28
C LEU A 298 -17.64 9.41 -0.89
N PHE A 299 -17.87 9.78 0.37
CA PHE A 299 -19.20 9.99 0.95
C PHE A 299 -19.82 11.31 0.47
N THR A 300 -19.05 12.40 0.35
CA THR A 300 -19.58 13.68 -0.14
C THR A 300 -19.81 13.69 -1.65
N ARG A 301 -18.83 13.24 -2.45
CA ARG A 301 -18.91 13.31 -3.93
C ARG A 301 -19.82 12.24 -4.52
N LEU A 302 -19.84 11.02 -3.95
CA LEU A 302 -20.56 9.86 -4.52
C LEU A 302 -21.67 9.32 -3.61
N GLY A 303 -21.57 9.51 -2.29
CA GLY A 303 -22.62 9.15 -1.33
C GLY A 303 -23.75 10.17 -1.22
N GLY A 304 -23.51 11.44 -1.56
CA GLY A 304 -24.47 12.54 -1.39
C GLY A 304 -24.60 13.02 0.06
N TRP A 305 -23.65 12.67 0.94
CA TRP A 305 -23.61 13.14 2.32
C TRP A 305 -23.14 14.60 2.38
N SER A 306 -23.63 15.36 3.36
CA SER A 306 -22.95 16.59 3.77
C SER A 306 -21.67 16.26 4.57
N ASN A 307 -20.72 17.21 4.60
CA ASN A 307 -19.51 17.10 5.42
C ASN A 307 -19.86 16.86 6.91
N ASP A 308 -20.82 17.63 7.45
CA ASP A 308 -21.27 17.52 8.84
C ASP A 308 -21.80 16.11 9.17
N GLU A 309 -22.62 15.52 8.30
CA GLU A 309 -23.14 14.16 8.50
C GLU A 309 -22.04 13.09 8.45
N ALA A 310 -21.08 13.24 7.53
CA ALA A 310 -19.93 12.33 7.42
C ALA A 310 -19.04 12.44 8.67
N GLN A 311 -18.74 13.66 9.14
CA GLN A 311 -17.93 13.90 10.33
C GLN A 311 -18.59 13.41 11.61
N VAL A 312 -19.91 13.55 11.75
CA VAL A 312 -20.67 12.93 12.86
C VAL A 312 -20.50 11.41 12.84
N LEU A 313 -20.61 10.76 11.67
CA LEU A 313 -20.38 9.32 11.56
C LEU A 313 -18.93 8.95 11.92
N PHE A 314 -17.92 9.65 11.39
CA PHE A 314 -16.51 9.37 11.67
C PHE A 314 -16.20 9.56 13.17
N ALA A 315 -16.77 10.55 13.83
CA ALA A 315 -16.64 10.73 15.28
C ALA A 315 -17.25 9.55 16.07
N MET A 316 -18.39 9.01 15.65
CA MET A 316 -18.99 7.82 16.28
C MET A 316 -18.12 6.56 16.05
N VAL A 317 -17.63 6.35 14.82
CA VAL A 317 -16.70 5.25 14.47
C VAL A 317 -15.41 5.33 15.30
N ARG A 318 -14.79 6.52 15.39
CA ARG A 318 -13.61 6.77 16.25
C ARG A 318 -13.90 6.42 17.72
N ASN A 319 -15.09 6.75 18.23
CA ASN A 319 -15.46 6.45 19.62
C ASN A 319 -15.67 4.94 19.88
N GLU A 320 -16.25 4.21 18.93
CA GLU A 320 -16.42 2.75 19.03
C GLU A 320 -15.08 2.02 18.96
N LEU A 321 -14.26 2.34 17.94
CA LEU A 321 -13.01 1.64 17.60
C LEU A 321 -11.79 2.05 18.43
N LYS A 322 -11.88 3.15 19.21
CA LYS A 322 -10.91 3.39 20.29
C LYS A 322 -10.93 2.27 21.32
N THR A 323 -12.09 1.63 21.54
CA THR A 323 -12.24 0.50 22.46
C THR A 323 -11.84 -0.83 21.83
N SER A 324 -11.23 -1.74 22.60
CA SER A 324 -10.95 -3.13 22.15
C SER A 324 -12.19 -4.04 22.24
N ARG A 325 -13.38 -3.54 21.86
CA ARG A 325 -14.65 -4.30 21.93
C ARG A 325 -15.10 -4.87 20.59
N ILE A 326 -14.69 -4.25 19.49
CA ILE A 326 -14.98 -4.71 18.13
C ILE A 326 -13.68 -5.28 17.57
N HIS A 327 -13.65 -6.57 17.28
CA HIS A 327 -12.47 -7.30 16.85
C HIS A 327 -12.33 -7.28 15.32
N LEU A 328 -12.23 -6.07 14.77
CA LEU A 328 -11.98 -5.89 13.34
C LEU A 328 -10.53 -6.22 12.99
N TYR A 329 -10.35 -6.74 11.77
CA TYR A 329 -9.07 -6.81 11.10
C TYR A 329 -9.22 -6.62 9.58
N THR A 330 -8.13 -6.31 8.92
CA THR A 330 -7.96 -6.35 7.46
C THR A 330 -6.70 -7.17 7.15
N TYR A 331 -6.20 -7.10 5.92
CA TYR A 331 -4.92 -7.70 5.54
C TYR A 331 -4.08 -6.72 4.71
N THR A 332 -2.75 -6.80 4.86
CA THR A 332 -1.85 -6.48 3.74
C THR A 332 -1.79 -7.70 2.82
N ALA A 333 -1.75 -7.45 1.52
CA ALA A 333 -1.62 -8.45 0.47
C ALA A 333 -0.38 -8.15 -0.38
N PHE A 334 0.38 -9.19 -0.69
CA PHE A 334 1.63 -9.11 -1.43
C PHE A 334 1.51 -10.02 -2.64
N VAL A 335 1.66 -9.45 -3.83
CA VAL A 335 1.48 -10.17 -5.09
C VAL A 335 2.74 -9.99 -5.93
N THR A 336 3.41 -11.10 -6.23
CA THR A 336 4.69 -11.08 -6.94
C THR A 336 4.61 -11.85 -8.26
N GLY A 337 5.48 -11.49 -9.20
CA GLY A 337 5.65 -12.21 -10.46
C GLY A 337 7.07 -12.02 -11.00
N THR A 338 7.56 -13.01 -11.75
CA THR A 338 8.88 -12.98 -12.38
C THR A 338 8.73 -12.95 -13.90
N LYS A 339 9.43 -12.06 -14.59
CA LYS A 339 9.54 -12.11 -16.05
C LYS A 339 10.46 -13.26 -16.44
N HIS A 340 9.96 -14.20 -17.23
CA HIS A 340 10.76 -15.38 -17.61
C HIS A 340 12.04 -14.97 -18.36
N ALA A 341 13.14 -15.73 -18.19
CA ALA A 341 14.45 -15.40 -18.77
C ALA A 341 14.45 -15.38 -20.32
N ASP A 342 13.53 -16.11 -20.94
CA ASP A 342 13.33 -16.16 -22.40
C ASP A 342 12.23 -15.21 -22.91
N ALA A 343 11.67 -14.35 -22.04
CA ALA A 343 10.63 -13.40 -22.43
C ALA A 343 11.21 -12.17 -23.18
N PRO A 344 10.51 -11.65 -24.21
CA PRO A 344 10.96 -10.51 -25.03
C PRO A 344 10.87 -9.14 -24.33
#